data_AF-A0A2N3CJA4-F1
#
_entry.id   AF-A0A2N3CJA4-F1
#
_cell.length_a   1.000
_cell.length_b   1.000
_cell.length_c   1.000
_cell.angle_alpha   90.00
_cell.angle_beta   90.00
_cell.angle_gamma   90.00
#
_symmetry.space_group_name_H-M   'P 1'
#
loop_
_entity.id
_entity.type
_entity.pdbx_description
1 polymer ?
#
loop_
_entity_poly.entity_id
_entity_poly.type
_entity_poly.pdbx_seq_one_letter_code
_entity_poly.pdbx_strand_id
1 'polypeptide(L)' 'ARQMNPRGHTRLPRYARGKRGQVVAVRGHHVFPDRAAHGEREAAEWLYGVAFEGAVLWGEDAEPGLTVTLDAWESYLEPV' A
#
# COMPACT_ATOMS: atom_id res chain seq x y z
N ALA A 1 6.87 0.89 1.00
CA ALA A 1 5.99 0.07 0.15
C ALA A 1 6.82 -0.64 -0.90
N ARG A 2 6.49 -1.89 -1.20
CA ARG A 2 7.27 -2.78 -2.06
C ARG A 2 7.27 -2.31 -3.51
N GLN A 3 8.38 -2.50 -4.21
CA GLN A 3 8.47 -2.31 -5.66
C GLN A 3 8.02 -3.59 -6.36
N MET A 4 6.83 -3.58 -6.99
CA MET A 4 6.25 -4.78 -7.61
C MET A 4 5.43 -4.48 -8.86
N ASN A 5 5.35 -5.43 -9.80
CA ASN A 5 4.54 -5.33 -11.01
C ASN A 5 3.83 -6.66 -11.28
N PRO A 6 2.86 -7.06 -10.43
CA PRO A 6 2.12 -8.30 -10.65
C PRO A 6 1.31 -8.23 -11.96
N ARG A 7 1.17 -9.37 -12.63
CA ARG A 7 0.30 -9.50 -13.81
C ARG A 7 -1.19 -9.61 -13.45
N GLY A 8 -1.49 -10.05 -12.22
CA GLY A 8 -2.83 -10.26 -11.69
C GLY A 8 -3.40 -9.05 -10.96
N HIS A 9 -4.49 -9.27 -10.23
CA HIS A 9 -5.12 -8.24 -9.42
C HIS A 9 -4.19 -7.77 -8.30
N THR A 10 -4.15 -6.45 -8.07
CA THR A 10 -3.46 -5.86 -6.91
C THR A 10 -4.10 -4.52 -6.56
N ARG A 11 -3.98 -4.13 -5.30
CA ARG A 11 -4.49 -2.85 -4.76
C ARG A 11 -3.38 -1.88 -4.38
N LEU A 12 -2.10 -2.24 -4.55
CA LEU A 12 -1.00 -1.29 -4.39
C LEU A 12 -0.88 -0.41 -5.65
N PRO A 13 -1.30 0.88 -5.60
CA PRO A 13 -1.30 1.74 -6.78
C PRO A 13 0.13 2.07 -7.22
N ARG A 14 0.33 2.26 -8.52
CA ARG A 14 1.67 2.41 -9.11
C ARG A 14 2.47 3.56 -8.50
N TYR A 15 1.82 4.66 -8.15
CA TYR A 15 2.51 5.83 -7.60
C TYR A 15 3.11 5.63 -6.21
N ALA A 16 2.60 4.66 -5.45
CA ALA A 16 3.09 4.36 -4.10
C ALA A 16 4.14 3.23 -4.08
N ARG A 17 4.33 2.52 -5.19
CA ARG A 17 5.29 1.41 -5.27
C ARG A 17 6.72 1.92 -5.12
N GLY A 18 7.51 1.23 -4.30
CA GLY A 18 8.88 1.63 -3.97
C GLY A 18 9.00 2.92 -3.15
N LYS A 19 7.88 3.53 -2.75
CA LYS A 19 7.88 4.76 -1.95
C LYS A 19 7.94 4.43 -0.46
N ARG A 20 8.65 5.27 0.30
CA ARG A 20 8.69 5.21 1.76
C ARG A 20 7.46 5.92 2.32
N GLY A 21 6.82 5.31 3.31
CA GLY A 21 5.68 5.88 4.03
C GLY A 21 5.72 5.42 5.49
N GLN A 22 4.84 5.98 6.30
CA GLN A 22 4.73 5.66 7.72
C GLN A 22 3.43 4.90 8.00
N VAL A 23 3.49 3.80 8.75
CA VAL A 23 2.29 3.15 9.27
C VAL A 23 1.68 4.05 10.34
N VAL A 24 0.44 4.48 10.10
CA VAL A 24 -0.32 5.37 11.00
C VAL A 24 -1.51 4.66 11.65
N ALA A 25 -1.90 3.48 11.16
CA ALA A 25 -2.95 2.67 11.73
C ALA A 25 -2.77 1.19 11.40
N VAL A 26 -3.15 0.32 12.34
CA VAL A 26 -3.39 -1.12 12.10
C VAL A 26 -4.91 -1.30 12.00
N ARG A 27 -5.41 -1.73 10.85
CA ARG A 27 -6.85 -1.85 10.56
C ARG A 27 -7.43 -3.24 10.81
N GLY A 28 -6.60 -4.18 11.28
CA GLY A 28 -6.99 -5.56 11.51
C GLY A 28 -6.62 -6.48 10.35
N HIS A 29 -7.20 -7.68 10.35
CA HIS A 29 -6.95 -8.73 9.38
C HIS A 29 -8.08 -8.77 8.34
N HIS A 30 -7.76 -8.55 7.07
CA HIS A 30 -8.74 -8.38 5.98
C HIS A 30 -8.42 -9.29 4.81
N VAL A 31 -9.46 -9.72 4.08
CA VAL A 31 -9.31 -10.53 2.85
C VAL A 31 -8.28 -9.88 1.92
N PHE A 32 -7.32 -10.68 1.47
CA PHE A 32 -6.23 -10.28 0.61
C PHE A 32 -6.66 -10.34 -0.86
N PRO A 33 -6.82 -9.19 -1.52
CA PRO A 33 -7.51 -9.11 -2.80
C PRO A 33 -6.74 -9.78 -3.94
N ASP A 34 -5.40 -9.82 -3.91
CA ASP A 34 -4.59 -10.42 -4.98
C ASP A 34 -4.89 -11.92 -5.11
N ARG A 35 -5.12 -12.62 -4.00
CA ARG A 35 -5.47 -14.05 -3.99
C ARG A 35 -6.98 -14.28 -4.10
N ALA A 36 -7.78 -13.47 -3.42
CA ALA A 36 -9.25 -13.61 -3.46
C ALA A 36 -9.82 -13.42 -4.87
N ALA A 37 -9.22 -12.55 -5.70
CA ALA A 37 -9.57 -12.38 -7.11
C ALA A 37 -9.35 -13.65 -7.95
N HIS A 38 -8.52 -14.58 -7.47
CA HIS A 38 -8.22 -15.86 -8.13
C HIS A 38 -8.89 -17.06 -7.43
N GLY A 39 -9.83 -16.83 -6.52
CA GLY A 39 -10.66 -17.87 -5.89
C GLY A 39 -10.27 -18.25 -4.47
N GLU A 40 -9.13 -17.78 -3.96
CA GLU A 40 -8.67 -18.01 -2.58
C GLU A 40 -9.30 -16.99 -1.61
N ARG A 41 -10.61 -17.11 -1.38
CA ARG A 41 -11.40 -16.10 -0.63
C ARG A 41 -11.10 -16.02 0.86
N GLU A 42 -10.53 -17.09 1.42
CA GLU A 42 -10.12 -17.16 2.84
C GLU A 42 -8.72 -16.58 3.07
N ALA A 43 -7.98 -16.24 2.00
CA ALA A 43 -6.70 -15.57 2.16
C ALA A 43 -6.93 -14.18 2.74
N ALA A 44 -6.40 -13.93 3.93
CA ALA A 44 -6.45 -12.64 4.59
C ALA A 44 -5.05 -12.30 5.13
N GLU A 45 -4.76 -11.00 5.22
CA GLU A 45 -3.51 -10.47 5.77
C GLU A 45 -3.81 -9.23 6.63
N TRP A 46 -2.83 -8.79 7.43
CA TRP A 46 -2.94 -7.52 8.14
C TRP A 46 -3.04 -6.35 7.16
N LEU A 47 -3.96 -5.44 7.45
CA LEU A 47 -4.16 -4.21 6.69
C LEU A 47 -3.68 -3.01 7.49
N TYR A 48 -2.85 -2.19 6.87
CA TYR A 48 -2.27 -1.00 7.49
C TYR A 48 -2.73 0.27 6.76
N GLY A 49 -3.03 1.32 7.52
CA GLY A 49 -3.07 2.67 6.97
C GLY A 49 -1.64 3.22 6.91
N VAL A 50 -1.18 3.55 5.70
CA VAL A 50 0.18 4.05 5.45
C VAL A 50 0.10 5.46 4.88
N ALA A 51 0.66 6.43 5.60
CA ALA A 51 0.75 7.81 5.19
C ALA A 51 2.02 8.04 4.35
N PHE A 52 1.86 8.75 3.24
CA PHE A 52 2.93 9.18 2.36
C PHE A 52 2.88 10.70 2.23
N GLU A 53 4.04 11.34 2.40
CA GLU A 53 4.20 12.74 2.06
C GLU A 53 4.06 12.93 0.55
N GLY A 54 3.37 14.01 0.14
CA GLY A 54 3.18 14.34 -1.27
C GLY A 54 4.51 14.42 -2.03
N ALA A 55 5.54 14.99 -1.40
CA ALA A 55 6.87 15.11 -1.99
C ALA A 55 7.54 13.75 -2.27
N VAL A 56 7.27 12.72 -1.45
CA VAL A 56 7.78 11.37 -1.71
C VAL A 56 7.11 10.75 -2.93
N LEU A 57 5.82 11.00 -3.10
CA LEU A 57 5.06 10.45 -4.23
C LEU A 57 5.40 11.17 -5.54
N TRP A 58 5.46 12.51 -5.51
CA TRP A 58 5.40 13.36 -6.70
C TRP A 58 6.58 14.31 -6.87
N GLY A 59 7.52 14.36 -5.93
CA GLY A 59 8.67 15.27 -5.98
C GLY A 59 8.39 16.64 -5.35
N GLU A 60 9.36 17.53 -5.45
CA GLU A 60 9.38 18.82 -4.72
C GLU A 60 8.24 19.78 -5.12
N ASP A 61 7.66 19.60 -6.31
CA ASP A 61 6.53 20.40 -6.81
C ASP A 61 5.17 19.96 -6.21
N ALA A 62 5.15 18.96 -5.33
CA ALA A 62 3.94 18.57 -4.63
C ALA A 62 3.43 19.69 -3.71
N GLU A 63 2.11 19.77 -3.54
CA GLU A 63 1.47 20.72 -2.61
C GLU A 63 2.10 20.60 -1.20
N PRO A 64 2.62 21.70 -0.63
CA PRO A 64 3.25 21.68 0.69
C PRO A 64 2.34 21.12 1.78
N GLY A 65 2.85 20.17 2.55
CA GLY A 65 2.09 19.51 3.63
C GLY A 65 1.05 18.48 3.17
N LEU A 66 0.91 18.25 1.87
CA LEU A 66 0.02 17.19 1.36
C LEU A 66 0.44 15.83 1.92
N THR A 67 -0.53 15.11 2.46
CA THR A 67 -0.37 13.72 2.88
C THR A 67 -1.43 12.86 2.19
N VAL A 68 -0.98 11.75 1.60
CA VAL A 68 -1.87 10.73 1.03
C VAL A 68 -1.80 9.50 1.92
N THR A 69 -2.93 9.06 2.44
CA THR A 69 -3.02 7.81 3.20
C THR A 69 -3.59 6.70 2.33
N LEU A 70 -2.93 5.55 2.32
CA LEU A 70 -3.33 4.36 1.59
C LEU A 70 -3.53 3.20 2.55
N ASP A 71 -4.49 2.35 2.23
CA ASP A 71 -4.61 1.05 2.88
C ASP A 71 -3.78 0.03 2.11
N ALA A 72 -2.82 -0.59 2.80
CA ALA A 72 -1.88 -1.54 2.23
C ALA A 72 -1.82 -2.81 3.08
N TRP A 73 -1.98 -3.96 2.44
CA TRP A 73 -1.82 -5.26 3.09
C TRP A 73 -0.35 -5.53 3.42
N GLU A 74 -0.09 -6.39 4.39
CA GLU A 74 1.25 -6.73 4.89
C GLU A 74 2.22 -7.09 3.77
N SER A 75 1.82 -7.96 2.82
CA SER A 75 2.66 -8.38 1.69
C SER A 75 3.04 -7.24 0.73
N TYR A 76 2.39 -6.08 0.81
CA TYR A 76 2.73 -4.89 0.02
C TYR A 76 3.82 -4.03 0.67
N LEU A 77 4.23 -4.34 1.89
CA LEU A 77 5.14 -3.54 2.69
C LEU A 77 6.42 -4.33 2.97
N GLU A 78 7.51 -3.60 3.16
CA GLU A 78 8.80 -4.12 3.60
C GLU A 78 9.30 -3.15 4.69
N PRO A 79 9.89 -3.66 5.79
CA PRO A 79 10.48 -2.80 6.81
C PRO A 79 11.68 -2.02 6.24
N VAL A 80 11.92 -0.82 6.78
CA VAL A 80 12.97 0.11 6.36
C VAL A 80 13.88 0.48 7.52
#